data_AF-A0A0W0ZDI9-F1
#
_entry.id   AF-A0A0W0ZDI9-F1
#
_cell.length_a   1.000
_cell.length_b   1.000
_cell.length_c   1.000
_cell.angle_alpha   90.00
_cell.angle_beta   90.00
_cell.angle_gamma   90.00
#
_symmetry.space_group_name_H-M   'P 1'
#
loop_
_entity.id
_entity.type
_entity.pdbx_description
1 polymer ?
#
loop_
_entity_poly.entity_id
_entity_poly.type
_entity_poly.pdbx_seq_one_letter_code
_entity_poly.pdbx_strand_id
1 'polypeptide(L)'
;MSQNWPTRDKDLQAARVIMEEYASERESDSLGLFEIVVDQAEKKMDFRLSGWVIVLAKHFNSMYGVSQGDFVTRQIITRCLTQGQTLH
;
A
#
# COMPACT_ATOMS: atom_id res chain seq x y z
N MET A 1 -19.60 5.09 7.76
CA MET A 1 -19.08 6.19 8.59
C MET A 1 -18.16 7.05 7.73
N SER A 2 -18.51 8.30 7.44
CA SER A 2 -17.62 9.25 6.75
C SER A 2 -16.52 9.69 7.70
N GLN A 3 -15.48 8.87 7.87
CA GLN A 3 -14.31 9.30 8.61
C GLN A 3 -13.62 10.39 7.79
N ASN A 4 -13.40 11.54 8.43
CA ASN A 4 -12.73 12.72 7.88
C ASN A 4 -11.38 12.33 7.28
N TRP A 5 -11.35 12.10 5.97
CA TRP A 5 -10.12 11.97 5.19
C TRP A 5 -10.06 13.15 4.20
N PRO A 6 -9.79 14.37 4.69
CA PRO A 6 -9.87 15.58 3.87
C PRO A 6 -8.84 15.61 2.75
N THR A 7 -7.72 14.92 2.90
CA THR A 7 -6.64 14.81 1.92
C THR A 7 -6.82 13.66 0.93
N ARG A 8 -7.95 12.94 0.98
CA ARG A 8 -8.20 11.70 0.23
C ARG A 8 -7.73 11.73 -1.21
N ASP A 9 -8.16 12.72 -1.98
CA ASP A 9 -7.89 12.69 -3.43
C ASP A 9 -6.38 12.90 -3.72
N LYS A 10 -5.69 13.69 -2.89
CA LYS A 10 -4.22 13.85 -2.96
C LYS A 10 -3.50 12.57 -2.54
N ASP A 11 -3.97 11.93 -1.48
CA ASP A 11 -3.36 10.71 -0.95
C ASP A 11 -3.56 9.53 -1.91
N LEU A 12 -4.73 9.43 -2.54
CA LEU A 12 -4.98 8.44 -3.60
C LEU A 12 -4.09 8.68 -4.83
N GLN A 13 -3.86 9.93 -5.21
CA GLN A 13 -2.95 10.25 -6.30
C GLN A 13 -1.51 9.89 -5.95
N ALA A 14 -1.04 10.22 -4.75
CA ALA A 14 0.30 9.84 -4.28
C ALA A 14 0.46 8.32 -4.22
N ALA A 15 -0.55 7.61 -3.70
CA ALA A 15 -0.55 6.16 -3.63
C ALA A 15 -0.49 5.51 -5.02
N ARG A 16 -1.25 6.06 -5.97
CA ARG A 16 -1.23 5.62 -7.37
C ARG A 16 0.18 5.71 -7.97
N VAL A 17 0.85 6.84 -7.79
CA VAL A 17 2.22 7.03 -8.30
C VAL A 17 3.18 6.01 -7.69
N ILE A 18 3.15 5.83 -6.37
CA ILE A 18 3.99 4.85 -5.68
C ILE A 18 3.74 3.43 -6.20
N MET A 19 2.47 3.07 -6.43
CA MET A 19 2.08 1.76 -6.94
C MET A 19 2.54 1.58 -8.40
N GLU A 20 2.34 2.57 -9.26
CA GLU A 20 2.77 2.55 -10.67
C GLU A 20 4.30 2.44 -10.79
N GLU A 21 5.05 3.18 -9.97
CA GLU A 21 6.52 3.09 -9.92
C GLU A 21 6.97 1.69 -9.50
N TYR A 22 6.43 1.17 -8.40
CA TYR A 22 6.80 -0.15 -7.89
C TYR A 22 6.45 -1.29 -8.87
N ALA A 23 5.30 -1.19 -9.55
CA ALA A 23 4.87 -2.12 -10.58
C ALA A 23 5.82 -2.09 -11.78
N SER A 24 6.19 -0.89 -12.23
CA SER A 24 7.11 -0.68 -13.36
C SER A 24 8.51 -1.24 -13.08
N GLU A 25 9.05 -1.00 -11.89
CA GLU A 25 10.36 -1.54 -11.46
C GLU A 25 10.41 -3.07 -11.46
N ARG A 26 9.25 -3.73 -11.36
CA ARG A 26 9.13 -5.19 -11.31
C ARG A 26 8.57 -5.80 -12.57
N GLU A 27 8.37 -5.00 -13.62
CA GLU A 27 7.75 -5.45 -14.89
C GLU A 27 6.45 -6.24 -14.66
N SER A 28 5.63 -5.77 -13.71
CA SER A 28 4.41 -6.45 -13.28
C SER A 28 3.19 -5.58 -13.51
N ASP A 29 2.16 -6.15 -14.15
CA ASP A 29 0.86 -5.49 -14.34
C ASP A 29 -0.05 -5.58 -13.11
N SER A 30 0.40 -6.27 -12.05
CA SER A 30 -0.39 -6.48 -10.83
C SER A 30 0.42 -6.31 -9.56
N LEU A 31 -0.26 -5.88 -8.50
CA LEU A 31 0.32 -5.69 -7.17
C LEU A 31 -0.46 -6.54 -6.15
N GLY A 32 0.19 -7.57 -5.62
CA GLY A 32 -0.32 -8.31 -4.47
C GLY A 32 -0.20 -7.49 -3.19
N LEU A 33 -1.05 -7.74 -2.19
CA LEU A 33 -0.87 -7.18 -0.84
C LEU A 33 0.32 -7.83 -0.12
N PHE A 34 0.59 -9.08 -0.46
CA PHE A 34 1.69 -9.88 0.03
C PHE A 34 2.50 -10.43 -1.13
N GLU A 35 3.78 -10.69 -0.88
CA GLU A 35 4.72 -11.28 -1.81
C GLU A 35 5.44 -12.47 -1.15
N ILE A 36 5.76 -13.47 -1.97
CA ILE A 36 6.69 -14.53 -1.60
C ILE A 36 8.07 -14.07 -2.00
N VAL A 37 9.01 -14.10 -1.05
CA VAL A 37 10.42 -13.87 -1.35
C VAL A 37 11.25 -15.08 -0.99
N VAL A 38 12.11 -15.46 -1.93
CA VAL A 38 12.99 -16.62 -1.81
C VAL A 38 14.35 -16.14 -1.34
N ASP A 39 14.78 -16.59 -0.16
CA ASP A 39 16.17 -16.53 0.26
C ASP A 39 16.88 -17.78 -0.26
N GLN A 40 17.68 -17.62 -1.31
CA GLN A 40 18.40 -18.73 -1.93
C GLN A 40 19.55 -19.24 -1.07
N ALA A 41 20.16 -18.40 -0.23
CA ALA A 41 21.27 -18.80 0.62
C ALA A 41 20.77 -19.70 1.75
N GLU A 42 19.65 -19.30 2.37
CA GLU A 42 19.03 -20.03 3.48
C GLU A 42 18.06 -21.13 3.01
N LYS A 43 17.79 -21.22 1.70
CA LYS A 43 16.78 -22.12 1.08
C LYS A 43 15.40 -21.97 1.74
N LYS A 44 14.98 -20.73 1.98
CA LYS A 44 13.72 -20.38 2.64
C LYS A 44 12.82 -19.56 1.72
N MET A 45 11.51 -19.68 1.97
CA MET A 45 10.49 -18.82 1.35
C MET A 45 9.77 -18.07 2.46
N ASP A 46 9.77 -16.76 2.37
CA ASP A 46 9.06 -15.89 3.31
C ASP A 46 7.83 -15.30 2.64
N PHE A 47 6.71 -15.34 3.35
CA PHE A 47 5.49 -14.63 2.98
C PHE A 47 5.43 -13.31 3.75
N ARG A 48 5.52 -12.18 3.05
CA ARG A 48 5.60 -10.86 3.66
C ARG A 48 4.74 -9.84 2.95
N LEU A 49 4.49 -8.71 3.62
CA LEU A 49 3.82 -7.56 2.98
C LEU A 49 4.63 -7.11 1.76
N SER A 50 3.92 -6.84 0.67
CA SER A 50 4.55 -6.38 -0.56
C SER A 50 5.25 -5.04 -0.37
N GLY A 51 6.33 -4.84 -1.13
CA GLY A 51 7.16 -3.64 -0.97
C GLY A 51 6.39 -2.33 -1.12
N TRP A 52 5.43 -2.23 -2.05
CA TRP A 52 4.62 -1.01 -2.22
C TRP A 52 3.81 -0.67 -0.96
N VAL A 53 3.35 -1.66 -0.19
CA VAL A 53 2.63 -1.45 1.07
C VAL A 53 3.54 -0.80 2.10
N ILE A 54 4.79 -1.26 2.17
CA ILE A 54 5.81 -0.72 3.07
C ILE A 54 6.16 0.72 2.66
N VAL A 55 6.26 1.00 1.35
CA VAL A 55 6.53 2.34 0.83
C VAL A 55 5.39 3.30 1.16
N LEU A 56 4.12 2.90 0.97
CA LEU A 56 2.97 3.72 1.37
C LEU A 56 2.99 4.05 2.87
N ALA A 57 3.18 3.02 3.72
CA ALA A 57 3.23 3.22 5.17
C ALA A 57 4.32 4.22 5.57
N LYS A 58 5.53 4.08 5.00
CA LYS A 58 6.62 5.03 5.25
C LYS A 58 6.30 6.44 4.75
N HIS A 59 5.75 6.55 3.54
CA HIS A 59 5.40 7.84 2.93
C HIS A 59 4.38 8.60 3.77
N PHE A 60 3.26 7.98 4.12
CA PHE A 60 2.20 8.64 4.87
C PHE A 60 2.57 8.84 6.35
N ASN A 61 3.34 7.94 6.96
CA ASN A 61 3.87 8.17 8.31
C ASN A 61 4.85 9.35 8.34
N SER A 62 5.64 9.56 7.29
CA SER A 62 6.51 10.73 7.16
C SER A 62 5.72 12.02 6.95
N MET A 63 4.61 12.00 6.21
CA MET A 63 3.81 13.21 5.96
C MET A 63 2.90 13.60 7.12
N TYR A 64 2.26 12.62 7.76
CA TYR A 64 1.17 12.86 8.70
C TYR A 64 1.46 12.36 10.13
N GLY A 65 2.64 11.78 10.36
CA GLY A 65 2.96 11.08 11.61
C GLY A 65 2.31 9.70 11.67
N VAL A 66 2.75 8.87 12.63
CA VAL A 66 2.41 7.44 12.69
C VAL A 66 0.91 7.19 12.73
N SER A 67 0.16 7.88 13.59
CA SER A 67 -1.27 7.58 13.77
C SER A 67 -2.10 7.90 12.53
N GLN A 68 -1.93 9.09 11.95
CA GLN A 68 -2.69 9.51 10.78
C GLN A 68 -2.16 8.84 9.50
N GLY A 69 -0.86 8.62 9.40
CA GLY A 69 -0.26 7.91 8.27
C GLY A 69 -0.70 6.45 8.19
N ASP A 70 -0.76 5.75 9.32
CA ASP A 70 -1.32 4.40 9.39
C ASP A 70 -2.80 4.38 9.01
N PHE A 71 -3.57 5.37 9.47
CA PHE A 71 -4.97 5.52 9.07
C PHE A 71 -5.11 5.65 7.55
N VAL A 72 -4.40 6.60 6.94
CA VAL A 72 -4.44 6.83 5.48
C VAL A 72 -4.01 5.58 4.71
N THR A 73 -2.92 4.93 5.14
CA THR A 73 -2.43 3.70 4.51
C THR A 73 -3.48 2.59 4.53
N ARG A 74 -4.17 2.37 5.66
CA ARG A 74 -5.25 1.38 5.76
C ARG A 74 -6.45 1.73 4.89
N GLN A 75 -6.81 3.02 4.79
CA GLN A 75 -7.90 3.46 3.92
C GLN A 75 -7.60 3.19 2.45
N ILE A 76 -6.37 3.46 2.01
CA ILE A 76 -5.91 3.17 0.64
C ILE A 76 -5.99 1.67 0.37
N ILE A 77 -5.39 0.84 1.22
CA ILE A 77 -5.39 -0.64 1.05
C ILE A 77 -6.82 -1.16 1.02
N THR A 78 -7.67 -0.72 1.95
CA THR A 78 -9.08 -1.11 2.00
C THR A 78 -9.77 -0.78 0.69
N ARG A 79 -9.58 0.43 0.17
CA ARG A 79 -10.16 0.87 -1.10
C ARG A 79 -9.67 0.03 -2.29
N CYS A 80 -8.38 -0.34 -2.32
CA CYS A 80 -7.84 -1.24 -3.33
C CYS A 80 -8.49 -2.63 -3.27
N LEU A 81 -8.61 -3.20 -2.07
CA LEU A 81 -9.20 -4.54 -1.86
C LEU A 81 -10.69 -4.58 -2.18
N THR A 82 -11.43 -3.53 -1.81
CA THR A 82 -12.88 -3.46 -2.06
C THR A 82 -13.19 -2.87 -3.43
N GLN A 83 -12.19 -2.51 -4.25
CA GLN A 83 -12.38 -1.79 -5.51
C GLN A 83 -13.19 -0.49 -5.35
N GLY A 84 -13.08 0.14 -4.17
CA GLY A 84 -13.87 1.32 -3.80
C GLY A 84 -15.32 1.03 -3.41
N GLN A 85 -15.74 -0.24 -3.35
CA GLN A 85 -17.02 -0.61 -2.77
C GLN A 85 -17.00 -0.43 -1.25
N THR A 86 -18.16 -0.09 -0.70
CA THR A 86 -18.35 -0.03 0.76
C THR A 86 -18.76 -1.42 1.23
N LEU A 87 -18.00 -2.00 2.17
CA LEU A 87 -18.42 -3.21 2.88
C LEU A 87 -19.55 -2.82 3.83
N HIS A 88 -20.74 -3.41 3.62
CA HIS A 88 -21.94 -3.23 4.45
C HIS A 88 -21.90 -4.11 5.70
#